data_AF-A0AB74U3B8-F1
#
_entry.id   AF-A0AB74U3B8-F1
#
_cell.length_a   1.000
_cell.length_b   1.000
_cell.length_c   1.000
_cell.angle_alpha   90.00
_cell.angle_beta   90.00
_cell.angle_gamma   90.00
#
_symmetry.space_group_name_H-M   'P 1'
#
loop_
_entity.id
_entity.type
_entity.pdbx_description
1 polymer ?
#
loop_
_entity_poly.entity_id
_entity_poly.type
_entity_poly.pdbx_seq_one_letter_code
_entity_poly.pdbx_strand_id
1 'polypeptide(L)'
;MPTVASDEDAAQRGVFGPGSLAWDVLLHPAVIVFQSPAQFILQLTYKPVVAGVRDWDPISKKAHRGELTLFDVFDRGQRNSGIHAPMWLGDKDTAARVAEHLIRVHGKVAGDVIDVGTPELGGYDANSPRDSMWATLTEMHSMLWVYERLGFHGLRLPRRLKPEQRDLYIKQVSEYSRLFPHDEDELPQSMDDLQKLYRKYDDLFGVTKTLSIIPETGQNFHQLWQESIKKNYHPSQRKVKFQLFFQEGLFKLLAMGAVSGKARKNSGLTPRQEKKVLAARVLLLPLAWLLQTRPVERYFMRMMWGPDAVELVAQARKRHAEAKRKGA
;
A
#
# COMPACT_ATOMS: atom_id res chain seq x y z
N MET A 1 10.40 -7.06 -19.55
CA MET A 1 9.16 -6.26 -19.50
C MET A 1 8.03 -7.16 -19.00
N PRO A 2 7.20 -6.71 -18.05
CA PRO A 2 6.01 -7.43 -17.62
C PRO A 2 5.04 -7.67 -18.79
N THR A 3 4.50 -8.88 -18.93
CA THR A 3 3.44 -9.17 -19.89
C THR A 3 2.10 -8.85 -19.24
N VAL A 4 1.29 -7.98 -19.86
CA VAL A 4 -0.04 -7.62 -19.34
C VAL A 4 -0.99 -8.81 -19.47
N ALA A 5 -1.87 -9.02 -18.48
CA ALA A 5 -2.88 -10.06 -18.53
C ALA A 5 -3.89 -9.86 -19.69
N SER A 6 -4.41 -10.95 -20.25
CA SER A 6 -5.44 -10.99 -21.31
C SER A 6 -6.69 -11.75 -20.84
N ASP A 7 -7.80 -11.62 -21.56
CA ASP A 7 -9.02 -12.42 -21.37
C ASP A 7 -9.06 -13.66 -22.29
N GLU A 8 -7.98 -13.97 -23.01
CA GLU A 8 -7.95 -15.00 -24.07
C GLU A 8 -7.84 -16.42 -23.51
N ASP A 9 -7.09 -16.63 -22.42
CA ASP A 9 -6.92 -17.91 -21.73
C ASP A 9 -6.70 -17.70 -20.21
N ALA A 10 -7.05 -18.70 -19.40
CA ALA A 10 -6.92 -18.70 -17.95
C ALA A 10 -5.49 -18.45 -17.46
N ALA A 11 -4.48 -19.00 -18.13
CA ALA A 11 -3.07 -18.74 -17.81
C ALA A 11 -2.67 -17.27 -18.05
N GLN A 12 -3.27 -16.64 -19.07
CA GLN A 12 -3.01 -15.25 -19.42
C GLN A 12 -3.83 -14.25 -18.60
N ARG A 13 -4.84 -14.71 -17.86
CA ARG A 13 -5.73 -13.87 -17.06
C ARG A 13 -5.05 -13.18 -15.87
N GLY A 14 -3.88 -13.66 -15.46
CA GLY A 14 -3.22 -13.15 -14.25
C GLY A 14 -4.04 -13.44 -13.00
N VAL A 15 -3.75 -12.71 -11.92
CA VAL A 15 -4.43 -12.90 -10.63
C VAL A 15 -5.89 -12.41 -10.68
N PHE A 16 -6.12 -11.23 -11.24
CA PHE A 16 -7.44 -10.60 -11.31
C PHE A 16 -8.04 -10.65 -12.72
N GLY A 17 -7.26 -10.15 -13.69
CA GLY A 17 -7.56 -10.11 -15.12
C GLY A 17 -8.47 -8.99 -15.61
N PRO A 18 -8.51 -8.76 -16.94
CA PRO A 18 -9.41 -7.81 -17.58
C PRO A 18 -10.89 -8.04 -17.22
N GLY A 19 -11.66 -6.95 -17.13
CA GLY A 19 -13.08 -6.98 -16.76
C GLY A 19 -13.39 -7.19 -15.26
N SER A 20 -12.41 -7.60 -14.44
CA SER A 20 -12.58 -7.82 -13.01
C SER A 20 -12.89 -6.53 -12.22
N LEU A 21 -13.56 -6.67 -11.07
CA LEU A 21 -13.78 -5.56 -10.16
C LEU A 21 -12.48 -5.05 -9.53
N ALA A 22 -11.52 -5.94 -9.25
CA ALA A 22 -10.20 -5.53 -8.80
C ALA A 22 -9.54 -4.58 -9.81
N TRP A 23 -9.65 -4.84 -11.12
CA TRP A 23 -9.14 -3.90 -12.13
C TRP A 23 -9.94 -2.59 -12.22
N ASP A 24 -11.26 -2.60 -11.95
CA ASP A 24 -12.04 -1.34 -11.82
C ASP A 24 -11.44 -0.43 -10.73
N VAL A 25 -11.01 -1.04 -9.62
CA VAL A 25 -10.38 -0.34 -8.48
C VAL A 25 -8.95 0.07 -8.82
N LEU A 26 -8.10 -0.89 -9.18
CA LEU A 26 -6.65 -0.72 -9.35
C LEU A 26 -6.29 0.23 -10.48
N LEU A 27 -7.06 0.23 -11.57
CA LEU A 27 -6.80 1.10 -12.72
C LEU A 27 -7.43 2.49 -12.56
N HIS A 28 -8.15 2.76 -11.47
CA HIS A 28 -8.77 4.05 -11.24
C HIS A 28 -7.72 5.14 -10.96
N PRO A 29 -7.80 6.33 -11.57
CA PRO A 29 -6.82 7.41 -11.35
C PRO A 29 -6.60 7.78 -9.87
N ALA A 30 -7.65 7.73 -9.05
CA ALA A 30 -7.51 7.95 -7.60
C ALA A 30 -6.56 6.93 -6.93
N VAL A 31 -6.63 5.66 -7.32
CA VAL A 31 -5.74 4.63 -6.77
C VAL A 31 -4.31 4.91 -7.23
N ILE A 32 -4.08 5.24 -8.50
CA ILE A 32 -2.74 5.61 -9.00
C ILE A 32 -2.08 6.73 -8.18
N VAL A 33 -2.85 7.75 -7.79
CA VAL A 33 -2.33 8.91 -7.05
C VAL A 33 -2.20 8.65 -5.55
N PHE A 34 -3.20 8.02 -4.92
CA PHE A 34 -3.31 7.95 -3.46
C PHE A 34 -3.00 6.58 -2.86
N GLN A 35 -2.71 5.55 -3.67
CA GLN A 35 -2.45 4.21 -3.17
C GLN A 35 -1.26 4.16 -2.23
N SER A 36 -0.09 4.69 -2.60
CA SER A 36 1.10 4.61 -1.74
C SER A 36 0.86 5.21 -0.34
N PRO A 37 0.33 6.45 -0.19
CA PRO A 37 0.06 6.98 1.14
C PRO A 37 -1.03 6.20 1.89
N ALA A 38 -2.08 5.72 1.22
CA ALA A 38 -3.13 4.93 1.87
C ALA A 38 -2.61 3.57 2.37
N GLN A 39 -1.79 2.89 1.57
CA GLN A 39 -1.12 1.67 1.94
C GLN A 39 -0.19 1.89 3.12
N PHE A 40 0.68 2.91 3.08
CA PHE A 40 1.57 3.22 4.21
C PHE A 40 0.79 3.47 5.50
N ILE A 41 -0.33 4.20 5.43
CA ILE A 41 -1.17 4.43 6.61
C ILE A 41 -1.65 3.11 7.21
N LEU A 42 -2.15 2.18 6.40
CA LEU A 42 -2.71 0.94 6.94
C LEU A 42 -1.61 -0.07 7.31
N GLN A 43 -0.60 -0.28 6.47
CA GLN A 43 0.53 -1.17 6.75
C GLN A 43 1.32 -0.75 7.99
N LEU A 44 1.56 0.55 8.19
CA LEU A 44 2.27 1.03 9.38
C LEU A 44 1.40 1.04 10.65
N THR A 45 0.12 0.64 10.55
CA THR A 45 -0.66 0.31 11.74
C THR A 45 -0.52 -1.16 12.13
N TYR A 46 -0.04 -2.03 11.24
CA TYR A 46 0.23 -3.44 11.56
C TYR A 46 1.65 -3.58 12.12
N LYS A 47 1.76 -3.85 13.42
CA LYS A 47 3.02 -3.81 14.18
C LYS A 47 4.12 -4.71 13.58
N PRO A 48 3.86 -5.95 13.10
CA PRO A 48 4.88 -6.78 12.47
C PRO A 48 5.56 -6.13 11.26
N VAL A 49 4.82 -5.37 10.44
CA VAL A 49 5.41 -4.63 9.31
C VAL A 49 6.33 -3.53 9.81
N VAL A 50 5.95 -2.81 10.88
CA VAL A 50 6.81 -1.77 11.46
C VAL A 50 8.09 -2.36 12.05
N ALA A 51 8.00 -3.51 12.74
CA ALA A 51 9.15 -4.23 13.27
C ALA A 51 10.09 -4.71 12.15
N GLY A 52 9.56 -5.30 11.08
CA GLY A 52 10.35 -5.67 9.91
C GLY A 52 11.04 -4.47 9.24
N VAL A 53 10.37 -3.32 9.17
CA VAL A 53 10.98 -2.08 8.64
C VAL A 53 12.09 -1.57 9.55
N ARG A 54 11.85 -1.55 10.87
CA ARG A 54 12.82 -1.14 11.89
C ARG A 54 14.12 -1.95 11.78
N ASP A 55 14.01 -3.27 11.67
CA ASP A 55 15.16 -4.18 11.82
C ASP A 55 15.85 -4.47 10.49
N TRP A 56 15.08 -4.59 9.40
CA TRP A 56 15.59 -5.15 8.14
C TRP A 56 15.59 -4.20 6.95
N ASP A 57 14.82 -3.09 6.97
CA ASP A 57 14.73 -2.22 5.81
C ASP A 57 16.11 -1.58 5.48
N PRO A 58 16.53 -1.57 4.21
CA PRO A 58 17.75 -0.90 3.79
C PRO A 58 17.88 0.55 4.29
N ILE A 59 16.78 1.31 4.37
CA ILE A 59 16.85 2.70 4.87
C ILE A 59 17.10 2.74 6.39
N SER A 60 16.57 1.78 7.15
CA SER A 60 16.89 1.63 8.58
C SER A 60 18.36 1.26 8.76
N LYS A 61 18.87 0.27 8.02
CA LYS A 61 20.29 -0.11 8.10
C LYS A 61 21.23 1.03 7.72
N LYS A 62 20.87 1.86 6.73
CA LYS A 62 21.63 3.07 6.37
C LYS A 62 21.57 4.13 7.47
N ALA A 63 20.42 4.33 8.10
CA ALA A 63 20.27 5.28 9.21
C ALA A 63 21.15 4.89 10.40
N HIS A 64 21.22 3.60 10.74
CA HIS A 64 22.13 3.09 11.78
C HIS A 64 23.60 3.40 11.50
N ARG A 65 24.02 3.39 10.24
CA ARG A 65 25.39 3.78 9.84
C ARG A 65 25.55 5.30 9.68
N GLY A 66 24.50 6.08 9.85
CA GLY A 66 24.50 7.53 9.65
C GLY A 66 24.69 7.94 8.18
N GLU A 67 24.29 7.08 7.23
CA GLU A 67 24.46 7.23 5.77
C GLU A 67 23.16 7.57 5.04
N LEU A 68 22.01 7.55 5.73
CA LEU A 68 20.70 7.77 5.10
C LEU A 68 20.56 9.20 4.56
N THR A 69 20.06 9.33 3.34
CA THR A 69 19.75 10.59 2.66
C THR A 69 18.25 10.70 2.29
N LEU A 70 17.78 11.89 1.89
CA LEU A 70 16.42 12.01 1.34
C LEU A 70 16.23 11.26 0.01
N PHE A 71 17.30 11.07 -0.77
CA PHE A 71 17.22 10.28 -2.02
C PHE A 71 16.87 8.83 -1.70
N ASP A 72 17.49 8.24 -0.68
CA ASP A 72 17.20 6.87 -0.26
C ASP A 72 15.73 6.67 0.15
N VAL A 73 15.19 7.62 0.92
CA VAL A 73 13.78 7.60 1.34
C VAL A 73 12.85 7.70 0.13
N PHE A 74 13.16 8.58 -0.81
CA PHE A 74 12.38 8.76 -2.02
C PHE A 74 12.43 7.54 -2.93
N ASP A 75 13.61 6.99 -3.19
CA ASP A 75 13.81 5.78 -4.00
C ASP A 75 13.08 4.59 -3.39
N ARG A 76 13.14 4.44 -2.05
CA ARG A 76 12.41 3.39 -1.32
C ARG A 76 10.89 3.54 -1.46
N GLY A 77 10.39 4.76 -1.46
CA GLY A 77 8.98 5.07 -1.68
C GLY A 77 8.50 4.72 -3.09
N GLN A 78 9.30 5.02 -4.12
CA GLN A 78 8.97 4.70 -5.53
C GLN A 78 8.90 3.19 -5.81
N ARG A 79 9.74 2.39 -5.14
CA ARG A 79 9.80 0.93 -5.35
C ARG A 79 8.52 0.20 -4.96
N ASN A 80 7.70 0.77 -4.06
CA ASN A 80 6.50 0.11 -3.56
C ASN A 80 5.51 -0.15 -4.71
N SER A 81 4.89 0.89 -5.27
CA SER A 81 3.88 0.68 -6.31
C SER A 81 4.43 0.08 -7.61
N GLY A 82 5.70 0.39 -7.93
CA GLY A 82 6.36 -0.13 -9.14
C GLY A 82 6.58 -1.64 -9.13
N ILE A 83 6.89 -2.24 -7.97
CA ILE A 83 7.11 -3.70 -7.89
C ILE A 83 5.81 -4.49 -7.84
N HIS A 84 4.73 -3.92 -7.29
CA HIS A 84 3.46 -4.62 -7.16
C HIS A 84 2.59 -4.56 -8.43
N ALA A 85 2.70 -3.49 -9.24
CA ALA A 85 1.91 -3.35 -10.47
C ALA A 85 2.00 -4.56 -11.43
N PRO A 86 3.18 -5.17 -11.68
CA PRO A 86 3.30 -6.41 -12.45
C PRO A 86 2.52 -7.59 -11.88
N MET A 87 2.37 -7.72 -10.56
CA MET A 87 1.58 -8.80 -9.96
C MET A 87 0.07 -8.57 -10.10
N TRP A 88 -0.36 -7.30 -10.05
CA TRP A 88 -1.77 -6.95 -10.19
C TRP A 88 -2.28 -7.02 -11.63
N LEU A 89 -1.44 -6.59 -12.58
CA LEU A 89 -1.84 -6.32 -13.97
C LEU A 89 -1.20 -7.29 -14.97
N GLY A 90 -0.17 -8.02 -14.55
CA GLY A 90 0.53 -8.98 -15.40
C GLY A 90 -0.21 -10.32 -15.52
N ASP A 91 0.20 -11.12 -16.50
CA ASP A 91 -0.20 -12.53 -16.61
C ASP A 91 0.27 -13.36 -15.40
N LYS A 92 -0.19 -14.61 -15.31
CA LYS A 92 0.05 -15.45 -14.13
C LYS A 92 1.53 -15.72 -13.91
N ASP A 93 2.28 -15.94 -14.99
CA ASP A 93 3.73 -16.17 -14.92
C ASP A 93 4.49 -14.93 -14.45
N THR A 94 4.10 -13.74 -14.94
CA THR A 94 4.68 -12.47 -14.48
C THR A 94 4.41 -12.26 -13.00
N ALA A 95 3.17 -12.48 -12.56
CA ALA A 95 2.80 -12.34 -11.16
C ALA A 95 3.56 -13.31 -10.25
N ALA A 96 3.64 -14.60 -10.64
CA ALA A 96 4.37 -15.62 -9.90
C ALA A 96 5.87 -15.32 -9.78
N ARG A 97 6.55 -14.95 -10.88
CA ARG A 97 7.98 -14.62 -10.85
C ARG A 97 8.30 -13.43 -9.92
N VAL A 98 7.44 -12.42 -9.92
CA VAL A 98 7.63 -11.24 -9.06
C VAL A 98 7.35 -11.60 -7.60
N ALA A 99 6.30 -12.38 -7.32
CA ALA A 99 6.01 -12.86 -5.98
C ALA A 99 7.15 -13.72 -5.43
N GLU A 100 7.69 -14.66 -6.21
CA GLU A 100 8.86 -15.46 -5.81
C GLU A 100 10.09 -14.61 -5.50
N HIS A 101 10.33 -13.54 -6.28
CA HIS A 101 11.41 -12.59 -5.99
C HIS A 101 11.19 -11.90 -4.63
N LEU A 102 9.97 -11.45 -4.35
CA LEU A 102 9.62 -10.83 -3.07
C LEU A 102 9.76 -11.81 -1.90
N ILE A 103 9.31 -13.06 -2.06
CA ILE A 103 9.47 -14.13 -1.05
C ILE A 103 10.96 -14.33 -0.71
N ARG A 104 11.85 -14.35 -1.71
CA ARG A 104 13.30 -14.44 -1.48
C ARG A 104 13.86 -13.22 -0.73
N VAL A 105 13.37 -12.02 -1.05
CA VAL A 105 13.78 -10.79 -0.35
C VAL A 105 13.29 -10.80 1.10
N HIS A 106 12.07 -11.29 1.34
CA HIS A 106 11.43 -11.40 2.64
C HIS A 106 11.96 -12.54 3.50
N GLY A 107 12.65 -13.54 2.92
CA GLY A 107 13.17 -14.71 3.66
C GLY A 107 14.18 -14.39 4.77
N LYS A 108 14.68 -13.14 4.85
CA LYS A 108 15.51 -12.65 5.95
C LYS A 108 14.78 -11.70 6.90
N VAL A 109 13.55 -11.32 6.60
CA VAL A 109 12.79 -10.32 7.36
C VAL A 109 11.98 -11.03 8.43
N ALA A 110 12.67 -11.41 9.49
CA ALA A 110 12.09 -12.05 10.67
C ALA A 110 12.81 -11.60 11.94
N GLY A 111 12.14 -11.72 13.07
CA GLY A 111 12.69 -11.41 14.39
C GLY A 111 11.76 -11.80 15.52
N ASP A 112 12.33 -11.99 16.72
CA ASP A 112 11.59 -12.55 17.87
C ASP A 112 10.75 -11.51 18.63
N VAL A 113 10.94 -10.22 18.33
CA VAL A 113 10.31 -9.12 19.08
C VAL A 113 9.65 -8.13 18.13
N ILE A 114 8.31 -8.12 18.12
CA ILE A 114 7.53 -7.06 17.46
C ILE A 114 7.71 -5.73 18.21
N ASP A 115 7.45 -5.72 19.52
CA ASP A 115 7.46 -4.52 20.35
C ASP A 115 8.15 -4.80 21.69
N VAL A 116 9.23 -4.07 21.99
CA VAL A 116 10.01 -4.25 23.23
C VAL A 116 9.20 -3.95 24.49
N GLY A 117 8.13 -3.15 24.39
CA GLY A 117 7.24 -2.84 25.50
C GLY A 117 6.09 -3.83 25.69
N THR A 118 5.94 -4.80 24.78
CA THR A 118 4.85 -5.80 24.77
C THR A 118 5.38 -7.12 24.19
N PRO A 119 6.39 -7.74 24.84
CA PRO A 119 7.07 -8.94 24.33
C PRO A 119 6.12 -10.15 24.13
N GLU A 120 4.97 -10.17 24.81
CA GLU A 120 3.93 -11.19 24.67
C GLU A 120 3.27 -11.21 23.27
N LEU A 121 3.43 -10.15 22.45
CA LEU A 121 3.03 -10.18 21.04
C LEU A 121 3.87 -11.15 20.21
N GLY A 122 5.05 -11.55 20.73
CA GLY A 122 5.98 -12.45 20.08
C GLY A 122 6.72 -11.82 18.91
N GLY A 123 7.13 -12.68 17.97
CA GLY A 123 7.91 -12.32 16.81
C GLY A 123 7.11 -12.05 15.54
N TYR A 124 7.84 -11.68 14.51
CA TYR A 124 7.34 -11.48 13.16
C TYR A 124 8.20 -12.26 12.17
N ASP A 125 7.57 -12.69 11.08
CA ASP A 125 8.25 -13.30 9.94
C ASP A 125 7.46 -12.93 8.69
N ALA A 126 8.06 -12.13 7.82
CA ALA A 126 7.42 -11.62 6.61
C ALA A 126 6.92 -12.74 5.67
N ASN A 127 7.52 -13.93 5.72
CA ASN A 127 7.09 -15.10 4.95
C ASN A 127 6.21 -16.07 5.75
N SER A 128 5.83 -15.74 7.00
CA SER A 128 4.81 -16.51 7.71
C SER A 128 3.44 -16.32 7.04
N PRO A 129 2.56 -17.35 7.07
CA PRO A 129 1.19 -17.24 6.56
C PRO A 129 0.44 -16.00 7.05
N ARG A 130 0.54 -15.69 8.35
CA ARG A 130 -0.11 -14.54 8.99
C ARG A 130 0.38 -13.21 8.41
N ASP A 131 1.70 -12.99 8.43
CA ASP A 131 2.26 -11.68 8.10
C ASP A 131 2.25 -11.43 6.58
N SER A 132 2.43 -12.47 5.76
CA SER A 132 2.23 -12.40 4.30
C SER A 132 0.77 -12.07 3.94
N MET A 133 -0.21 -12.74 4.57
CA MET A 133 -1.62 -12.41 4.39
C MET A 133 -1.89 -10.95 4.78
N TRP A 134 -1.49 -10.51 5.96
CA TRP A 134 -1.74 -9.14 6.40
C TRP A 134 -1.03 -8.09 5.53
N ALA A 135 0.16 -8.36 5.02
CA ALA A 135 0.84 -7.48 4.07
C ALA A 135 -0.03 -7.24 2.81
N THR A 136 -0.60 -8.30 2.24
CA THR A 136 -1.49 -8.20 1.06
C THR A 136 -2.85 -7.56 1.39
N LEU A 137 -3.47 -7.91 2.52
CA LEU A 137 -4.77 -7.36 2.92
C LEU A 137 -4.68 -5.87 3.22
N THR A 138 -3.64 -5.43 3.94
CA THR A 138 -3.44 -4.01 4.26
C THR A 138 -3.04 -3.17 3.05
N GLU A 139 -2.37 -3.77 2.06
CA GLU A 139 -2.16 -3.16 0.76
C GLU A 139 -3.49 -2.97 0.01
N MET A 140 -4.21 -4.04 -0.28
CA MET A 140 -5.36 -4.01 -1.18
C MET A 140 -6.58 -3.33 -0.55
N HIS A 141 -6.86 -3.55 0.73
CA HIS A 141 -8.01 -2.92 1.40
C HIS A 141 -7.89 -1.39 1.44
N SER A 142 -6.67 -0.87 1.52
CA SER A 142 -6.44 0.58 1.47
C SER A 142 -6.81 1.19 0.11
N MET A 143 -6.60 0.45 -0.98
CA MET A 143 -6.96 0.88 -2.33
C MET A 143 -8.48 0.95 -2.51
N LEU A 144 -9.23 0.01 -1.94
CA LEU A 144 -10.69 0.06 -1.91
C LEU A 144 -11.17 1.35 -1.21
N TRP A 145 -10.58 1.72 -0.07
CA TRP A 145 -10.96 2.94 0.64
C TRP A 145 -10.72 4.21 -0.17
N VAL A 146 -9.56 4.29 -0.84
CA VAL A 146 -9.24 5.41 -1.74
C VAL A 146 -10.23 5.47 -2.89
N TYR A 147 -10.49 4.34 -3.55
CA TYR A 147 -11.44 4.26 -4.65
C TYR A 147 -12.84 4.75 -4.22
N GLU A 148 -13.36 4.25 -3.10
CA GLU A 148 -14.71 4.55 -2.64
C GLU A 148 -14.89 6.00 -2.14
N ARG A 149 -13.82 6.66 -1.67
CA ARG A 149 -13.91 7.97 -1.01
C ARG A 149 -13.22 9.11 -1.75
N LEU A 150 -12.36 8.80 -2.70
CA LEU A 150 -11.64 9.78 -3.51
C LEU A 150 -11.82 9.53 -5.02
N GLY A 151 -12.31 8.37 -5.46
CA GLY A 151 -12.48 8.05 -6.88
C GLY A 151 -13.64 8.80 -7.53
N PHE A 152 -13.33 9.77 -8.39
CA PHE A 152 -14.32 10.48 -9.20
C PHE A 152 -14.55 9.78 -10.55
N HIS A 153 -15.82 9.61 -10.92
CA HIS A 153 -16.21 9.14 -12.26
C HIS A 153 -16.67 10.33 -13.10
N GLY A 154 -15.71 11.01 -13.73
CA GLY A 154 -15.96 12.29 -14.39
C GLY A 154 -16.26 13.37 -13.35
N LEU A 155 -17.44 13.98 -13.40
CA LEU A 155 -17.89 14.97 -12.41
C LEU A 155 -18.67 14.34 -11.24
N ARG A 156 -18.92 13.03 -11.27
CA ARG A 156 -19.67 12.34 -10.21
C ARG A 156 -18.80 12.20 -8.96
N LEU A 157 -19.39 12.56 -7.81
CA LEU A 157 -18.74 12.43 -6.50
C LEU A 157 -18.34 10.97 -6.20
N PRO A 158 -17.28 10.75 -5.41
CA PRO A 158 -16.90 9.42 -4.95
C PRO A 158 -18.05 8.71 -4.23
N ARG A 159 -18.18 7.42 -4.49
CA ARG A 159 -19.24 6.59 -3.92
C ARG A 159 -18.70 5.23 -3.52
N ARG A 160 -19.20 4.74 -2.39
CA ARG A 160 -18.97 3.37 -1.92
C ARG A 160 -19.51 2.35 -2.94
N LEU A 161 -18.78 1.25 -3.11
CA LEU A 161 -19.29 0.11 -3.87
C LEU A 161 -20.46 -0.54 -3.13
N LYS A 162 -21.33 -1.25 -3.88
CA LYS A 162 -22.40 -2.03 -3.26
C LYS A 162 -21.81 -3.17 -2.41
N PRO A 163 -22.49 -3.63 -1.34
CA PRO A 163 -21.96 -4.68 -0.46
C PRO A 163 -21.43 -5.91 -1.21
N GLU A 164 -22.20 -6.44 -2.16
CA GLU A 164 -21.84 -7.62 -2.96
C GLU A 164 -20.59 -7.41 -3.82
N GLN A 165 -20.36 -6.18 -4.29
CA GLN A 165 -19.15 -5.83 -5.01
C GLN A 165 -17.95 -5.79 -4.06
N ARG A 166 -18.13 -5.28 -2.83
CA ARG A 166 -17.05 -5.25 -1.84
C ARG A 166 -16.65 -6.67 -1.44
N ASP A 167 -17.61 -7.58 -1.30
CA ASP A 167 -17.34 -9.00 -1.04
C ASP A 167 -16.60 -9.65 -2.23
N LEU A 168 -17.04 -9.40 -3.46
CA LEU A 168 -16.33 -9.87 -4.66
C LEU A 168 -14.89 -9.33 -4.72
N TYR A 169 -14.67 -8.06 -4.36
CA TYR A 169 -13.34 -7.48 -4.31
C TYR A 169 -12.46 -8.19 -3.29
N ILE A 170 -12.97 -8.47 -2.08
CA ILE A 170 -12.21 -9.21 -1.06
C ILE A 170 -11.89 -10.63 -1.51
N LYS A 171 -12.85 -11.34 -2.11
CA LYS A 171 -12.60 -12.65 -2.70
C LYS A 171 -11.48 -12.61 -3.74
N GLN A 172 -11.46 -11.61 -4.61
CA GLN A 172 -10.39 -11.41 -5.57
C GLN A 172 -9.04 -11.11 -4.90
N VAL A 173 -9.04 -10.28 -3.85
CA VAL A 173 -7.83 -10.02 -3.04
C VAL A 173 -7.28 -11.30 -2.42
N SER A 174 -8.13 -12.24 -2.00
CA SER A 174 -7.67 -13.54 -1.50
C SER A 174 -6.95 -14.37 -2.56
N GLU A 175 -7.35 -14.30 -3.84
CA GLU A 175 -6.56 -14.90 -4.93
C GLU A 175 -5.16 -14.29 -5.04
N TYR A 176 -5.03 -12.98 -4.75
CA TYR A 176 -3.74 -12.31 -4.70
C TYR A 176 -2.90 -12.75 -3.51
N SER A 177 -3.51 -12.94 -2.35
CA SER A 177 -2.83 -13.47 -1.17
C SER A 177 -2.22 -14.86 -1.41
N ARG A 178 -2.81 -15.69 -2.29
CA ARG A 178 -2.27 -17.01 -2.65
C ARG A 178 -0.94 -16.99 -3.42
N LEU A 179 -0.49 -15.83 -3.89
CA LEU A 179 0.87 -15.69 -4.45
C LEU A 179 1.97 -15.78 -3.39
N PHE A 180 1.62 -15.59 -2.13
CA PHE A 180 2.53 -15.58 -0.99
C PHE A 180 2.24 -16.78 -0.07
N PRO A 181 3.14 -17.11 0.88
CA PRO A 181 2.81 -18.04 1.95
C PRO A 181 1.50 -17.63 2.63
N HIS A 182 0.57 -18.57 2.76
CA HIS A 182 -0.78 -18.31 3.27
C HIS A 182 -1.31 -19.54 4.00
N ASP A 183 -2.33 -19.29 4.81
CA ASP A 183 -3.20 -20.31 5.38
C ASP A 183 -4.55 -20.17 4.68
N GLU A 184 -4.96 -21.22 3.97
CA GLU A 184 -6.18 -21.22 3.17
C GLU A 184 -7.44 -20.97 4.03
N ASP A 185 -7.42 -21.42 5.28
CA ASP A 185 -8.53 -21.25 6.23
C ASP A 185 -8.64 -19.82 6.76
N GLU A 186 -7.60 -18.99 6.60
CA GLU A 186 -7.62 -17.58 7.00
C GLU A 186 -7.94 -16.61 5.86
N LEU A 187 -7.97 -17.06 4.61
CA LEU A 187 -8.19 -16.17 3.47
C LEU A 187 -9.65 -15.67 3.42
N PRO A 188 -9.90 -14.34 3.56
CA PRO A 188 -11.25 -13.83 3.68
C PRO A 188 -12.02 -13.95 2.36
N GLN A 189 -13.27 -14.44 2.43
CA GLN A 189 -14.13 -14.56 1.24
C GLN A 189 -15.12 -13.39 1.12
N SER A 190 -15.20 -12.55 2.16
CA SER A 190 -16.14 -11.43 2.25
C SER A 190 -15.58 -10.29 3.11
N MET A 191 -16.25 -9.13 3.07
CA MET A 191 -15.97 -8.03 3.98
C MET A 191 -16.25 -8.38 5.45
N ASP A 192 -17.15 -9.33 5.72
CA ASP A 192 -17.42 -9.80 7.09
C ASP A 192 -16.26 -10.66 7.61
N ASP A 193 -15.71 -11.55 6.78
CA ASP A 193 -14.54 -12.36 7.14
C ASP A 193 -13.32 -11.47 7.39
N LEU A 194 -13.09 -10.48 6.52
CA LEU A 194 -12.04 -9.49 6.75
C LEU A 194 -12.23 -8.75 8.08
N GLN A 195 -13.47 -8.42 8.46
CA GLN A 195 -13.75 -7.81 9.76
C GLN A 195 -13.49 -8.78 10.92
N LYS A 196 -13.78 -10.07 10.78
CA LYS A 196 -13.43 -11.10 11.77
C LYS A 196 -11.91 -11.17 11.94
N LEU A 197 -11.13 -11.13 10.86
CA LEU A 197 -9.67 -11.09 10.92
C LEU A 197 -9.16 -9.84 11.66
N TYR A 198 -9.69 -8.66 11.36
CA TYR A 198 -9.34 -7.43 12.10
C TYR A 198 -9.71 -7.47 13.59
N ARG A 199 -10.68 -8.30 13.99
CA ARG A 199 -11.00 -8.53 15.40
C ARG A 199 -10.06 -9.56 16.02
N LYS A 200 -9.75 -10.65 15.31
CA LYS A 200 -8.84 -11.71 15.74
C LYS A 200 -7.43 -11.17 16.03
N TYR A 201 -6.93 -10.29 15.17
CA TYR A 201 -5.57 -9.75 15.23
C TYR A 201 -5.50 -8.30 15.72
N ASP A 202 -6.50 -7.83 16.48
CA ASP A 202 -6.61 -6.41 16.86
C ASP A 202 -5.40 -5.89 17.66
N ASP A 203 -4.82 -6.74 18.49
CA ASP A 203 -3.62 -6.50 19.29
C ASP A 203 -2.36 -6.23 18.45
N LEU A 204 -2.30 -6.77 17.22
CA LEU A 204 -1.24 -6.50 16.26
C LEU A 204 -1.43 -5.17 15.53
N PHE A 205 -2.54 -4.46 15.74
CA PHE A 205 -2.77 -3.15 15.15
C PHE A 205 -2.61 -2.01 16.16
N GLY A 206 -2.12 -0.86 15.66
CA GLY A 206 -1.94 0.36 16.43
C GLY A 206 -0.47 0.74 16.61
N VAL A 207 -0.27 1.96 17.10
CA VAL A 207 1.05 2.50 17.44
C VAL A 207 1.28 2.44 18.96
N THR A 208 2.53 2.18 19.35
CA THR A 208 3.00 2.29 20.73
C THR A 208 4.23 3.19 20.77
N LYS A 209 4.66 3.60 21.96
CA LYS A 209 5.90 4.40 22.12
C LYS A 209 7.17 3.56 21.91
N THR A 210 7.05 2.26 22.09
CA THR A 210 8.16 1.29 22.16
C THR A 210 8.35 0.53 20.85
N LEU A 211 7.36 0.50 19.96
CA LEU A 211 7.44 -0.17 18.65
C LEU A 211 8.64 0.30 17.81
N SER A 212 8.97 1.59 17.89
CA SER A 212 10.10 2.18 17.17
C SER A 212 11.47 1.99 17.84
N ILE A 213 11.53 1.31 18.98
CA ILE A 213 12.78 1.03 19.69
C ILE A 213 13.41 -0.23 19.10
N ILE A 214 14.66 -0.11 18.66
CA ILE A 214 15.46 -1.23 18.15
C ILE A 214 15.84 -2.12 19.33
N PRO A 215 15.46 -3.42 19.35
CA PRO A 215 15.71 -4.31 20.47
C PRO A 215 17.18 -4.39 20.89
N GLU A 216 18.10 -4.41 19.91
CA GLU A 216 19.53 -4.61 20.16
C GLU A 216 20.23 -3.39 20.74
N THR A 217 19.77 -2.17 20.42
CA THR A 217 20.46 -0.93 20.78
C THR A 217 19.69 -0.03 21.73
N GLY A 218 18.38 -0.27 21.91
CA GLY A 218 17.50 0.62 22.67
C GLY A 218 17.26 1.99 22.00
N GLN A 219 17.78 2.23 20.80
CA GLN A 219 17.62 3.49 20.08
C GLN A 219 16.26 3.55 19.37
N ASN A 220 15.76 4.76 19.13
CA ASN A 220 14.56 4.97 18.35
C ASN A 220 14.90 5.10 16.84
N PHE A 221 14.41 4.19 16.00
CA PHE A 221 14.81 4.18 14.58
C PHE A 221 14.34 5.42 13.81
N HIS A 222 13.21 6.03 14.17
CA HIS A 222 12.75 7.29 13.55
C HIS A 222 13.65 8.47 13.90
N GLN A 223 14.19 8.52 15.13
CA GLN A 223 15.16 9.54 15.51
C GLN A 223 16.46 9.37 14.72
N LEU A 224 16.96 8.13 14.61
CA LEU A 224 18.14 7.82 13.79
C LEU A 224 17.96 8.24 12.33
N TRP A 225 16.78 8.00 11.75
CA TRP A 225 16.48 8.47 10.40
C TRP A 225 16.55 9.98 10.29
N GLN A 226 15.91 10.71 11.21
CA GLN A 226 15.90 12.18 11.20
C GLN A 226 17.30 12.76 11.35
N GLU A 227 18.09 12.23 12.28
CA GLU A 227 19.46 12.64 12.53
C GLU A 227 20.36 12.38 11.33
N SER A 228 20.28 11.17 10.75
CA SER A 228 21.06 10.80 9.57
C SER A 228 20.68 11.65 8.35
N ILE A 229 19.39 11.86 8.09
CA ILE A 229 18.92 12.70 6.97
C ILE A 229 19.39 14.16 7.15
N LYS A 230 19.30 14.69 8.38
CA LYS A 230 19.73 16.05 8.69
C LYS A 230 21.24 16.21 8.49
N LYS A 231 22.03 15.23 8.96
CA LYS A 231 23.49 15.19 8.80
C LYS A 231 23.90 15.15 7.32
N ASN A 232 23.20 14.37 6.51
CA ASN A 232 23.53 14.14 5.10
C ASN A 232 22.73 15.02 4.14
N TYR A 233 22.15 16.14 4.61
CA TYR A 233 21.39 17.03 3.75
C TYR A 233 22.29 17.74 2.75
N HIS A 234 21.85 17.80 1.50
CA HIS A 234 22.53 18.54 0.44
C HIS A 234 21.51 19.32 -0.41
N PRO A 235 21.82 20.54 -0.90
CA PRO A 235 20.90 21.35 -1.70
C PRO A 235 20.32 20.65 -2.96
N SER A 236 21.01 19.67 -3.53
CA SER A 236 20.49 18.85 -4.64
C SER A 236 19.22 18.07 -4.27
N GLN A 237 18.98 17.83 -2.97
CA GLN A 237 17.80 17.13 -2.47
C GLN A 237 16.52 18.01 -2.46
N ARG A 238 16.61 19.30 -2.80
CA ARG A 238 15.45 20.22 -2.79
C ARG A 238 14.28 19.73 -3.65
N LYS A 239 14.56 19.18 -4.84
CA LYS A 239 13.54 18.65 -5.74
C LYS A 239 12.81 17.45 -5.11
N VAL A 240 13.57 16.53 -4.51
CA VAL A 240 13.02 15.37 -3.80
C VAL A 240 12.21 15.80 -2.60
N LYS A 241 12.67 16.78 -1.82
CA LYS A 241 11.92 17.33 -0.69
C LYS A 241 10.56 17.88 -1.11
N PHE A 242 10.48 18.57 -2.25
CA PHE A 242 9.22 19.06 -2.80
C PHE A 242 8.29 17.92 -3.23
N GLN A 243 8.83 16.84 -3.80
CA GLN A 243 8.04 15.66 -4.16
C GLN A 243 7.52 14.92 -2.92
N LEU A 244 8.37 14.72 -1.91
CA LEU A 244 8.00 14.15 -0.62
C LEU A 244 6.92 14.98 0.10
N PHE A 245 6.91 16.30 -0.06
CA PHE A 245 5.84 17.15 0.48
C PHE A 245 4.46 16.77 -0.07
N PHE A 246 4.34 16.44 -1.37
CA PHE A 246 3.07 15.95 -1.91
C PHE A 246 2.71 14.59 -1.33
N GLN A 247 3.66 13.66 -1.28
CA GLN A 247 3.40 12.28 -0.82
C GLN A 247 3.09 12.21 0.68
N GLU A 248 4.02 12.67 1.53
CA GLU A 248 3.94 12.59 2.99
C GLU A 248 3.12 13.72 3.63
N GLY A 249 2.83 14.78 2.87
CA GLY A 249 1.97 15.88 3.31
C GLY A 249 0.57 15.78 2.70
N LEU A 250 0.41 16.35 1.51
CA LEU A 250 -0.90 16.62 0.91
C LEU A 250 -1.71 15.35 0.60
N PHE A 251 -1.09 14.35 -0.02
CA PHE A 251 -1.76 13.11 -0.41
C PHE A 251 -2.02 12.21 0.79
N LYS A 252 -1.08 12.14 1.73
CA LYS A 252 -1.28 11.48 3.02
C LYS A 252 -2.46 12.07 3.79
N LEU A 253 -2.63 13.40 3.77
CA LEU A 253 -3.78 14.05 4.41
C LEU A 253 -5.12 13.58 3.79
N LEU A 254 -5.22 13.56 2.45
CA LEU A 254 -6.39 13.07 1.74
C LEU A 254 -6.65 11.57 2.00
N ALA A 255 -5.59 10.76 1.90
CA ALA A 255 -5.64 9.32 2.15
C ALA A 255 -6.06 9.00 3.60
N MET A 256 -5.56 9.73 4.58
CA MET A 256 -5.95 9.58 5.98
C MET A 256 -7.43 9.89 6.21
N GLY A 257 -8.00 10.85 5.46
CA GLY A 257 -9.44 11.09 5.47
C GLY A 257 -10.24 9.99 4.77
N ALA A 258 -9.61 9.23 3.88
CA ALA A 258 -10.22 8.12 3.16
C ALA A 258 -10.19 6.80 3.95
N VAL A 259 -9.24 6.57 4.86
CA VAL A 259 -9.22 5.31 5.62
C VAL A 259 -10.38 5.18 6.63
N SER A 260 -10.52 4.03 7.29
CA SER A 260 -11.55 3.85 8.34
C SER A 260 -11.25 4.65 9.61
N GLY A 261 -12.26 4.86 10.47
CA GLY A 261 -12.06 5.49 11.78
C GLY A 261 -11.13 4.70 12.69
N LYS A 262 -11.25 3.36 12.68
CA LYS A 262 -10.35 2.47 13.41
C LYS A 262 -8.91 2.60 12.91
N ALA A 263 -8.68 2.63 11.59
CA ALA A 263 -7.35 2.83 11.02
C ALA A 263 -6.74 4.19 11.46
N ARG A 264 -7.52 5.29 11.40
CA ARG A 264 -7.06 6.60 11.91
C ARG A 264 -6.67 6.54 13.38
N LYS A 265 -7.51 5.95 14.23
CA LYS A 265 -7.21 5.78 15.66
C LYS A 265 -5.93 4.97 15.86
N ASN A 266 -5.79 3.86 15.13
CA ASN A 266 -4.62 2.99 15.19
C ASN A 266 -3.35 3.70 14.70
N SER A 267 -3.45 4.67 13.78
CA SER A 267 -2.34 5.54 13.38
C SER A 267 -1.97 6.61 14.43
N GLY A 268 -2.62 6.62 15.60
CA GLY A 268 -2.33 7.55 16.69
C GLY A 268 -3.00 8.92 16.55
N LEU A 269 -4.01 9.08 15.67
CA LEU A 269 -4.73 10.34 15.56
C LEU A 269 -5.58 10.60 16.81
N THR A 270 -5.41 11.80 17.39
CA THR A 270 -6.32 12.32 18.41
C THR A 270 -7.68 12.68 17.79
N PRO A 271 -8.78 12.73 18.58
CA PRO A 271 -10.09 13.13 18.08
C PRO A 271 -10.10 14.51 17.38
N ARG A 272 -9.27 15.45 17.85
CA ARG A 272 -9.14 16.78 17.23
C ARG A 272 -8.46 16.69 15.87
N GLN A 273 -7.40 15.89 15.74
CA GLN A 273 -6.72 15.70 14.46
C GLN A 273 -7.61 14.92 13.48
N GLU A 274 -8.35 13.91 13.93
CA GLU A 274 -9.31 13.19 13.09
C GLU A 274 -10.35 14.13 12.47
N LYS A 275 -10.96 15.02 13.27
CA LYS A 275 -11.90 16.04 12.76
C LYS A 275 -11.26 16.92 11.68
N LYS A 276 -10.02 17.36 11.88
CA LYS A 276 -9.28 18.17 10.89
C LYS A 276 -9.05 17.40 9.59
N VAL A 277 -8.64 16.15 9.67
CA VAL A 277 -8.39 15.30 8.50
C VAL A 277 -9.68 15.04 7.72
N LEU A 278 -10.80 14.76 8.40
CA LEU A 278 -12.10 14.57 7.77
C LEU A 278 -12.61 15.83 7.08
N ALA A 279 -12.47 16.99 7.74
CA ALA A 279 -12.81 18.28 7.14
C ALA A 279 -11.92 18.59 5.92
N ALA A 280 -10.61 18.38 6.04
CA ALA A 280 -9.66 18.59 4.96
C ALA A 280 -9.98 17.72 3.74
N ARG A 281 -10.37 16.45 3.93
CA ARG A 281 -10.80 15.59 2.82
C ARG A 281 -11.94 16.21 2.02
N VAL A 282 -12.97 16.71 2.70
CA VAL A 282 -14.14 17.32 2.03
C VAL A 282 -13.75 18.61 1.32
N LEU A 283 -13.01 19.49 2.00
CA LEU A 283 -12.56 20.77 1.45
C LEU A 283 -11.63 20.59 0.23
N LEU A 284 -10.84 19.53 0.22
CA LEU A 284 -9.86 19.22 -0.84
C LEU A 284 -10.41 18.27 -1.91
N LEU A 285 -11.72 17.96 -1.93
CA LEU A 285 -12.31 17.15 -2.99
C LEU A 285 -12.10 17.73 -4.41
N PRO A 286 -12.20 19.05 -4.66
CA PRO A 286 -11.89 19.61 -5.97
C PRO A 286 -10.44 19.35 -6.40
N LEU A 287 -9.50 19.41 -5.45
CA LEU A 287 -8.11 19.04 -5.70
C LEU A 287 -7.97 17.54 -5.96
N ALA A 288 -8.64 16.69 -5.18
CA ALA A 288 -8.65 15.25 -5.42
C ALA A 288 -9.16 14.92 -6.83
N TRP A 289 -10.19 15.62 -7.31
CA TRP A 289 -10.68 15.51 -8.69
C TRP A 289 -9.62 15.96 -9.71
N LEU A 290 -8.98 17.12 -9.51
CA LEU A 290 -7.95 17.64 -10.41
C LEU A 290 -6.78 16.65 -10.57
N LEU A 291 -6.36 16.02 -9.48
CA LEU A 291 -5.29 15.02 -9.47
C LEU A 291 -5.59 13.79 -10.31
N GLN A 292 -6.87 13.51 -10.58
CA GLN A 292 -7.34 12.38 -11.39
C GLN A 292 -7.46 12.70 -12.88
N THR A 293 -7.22 13.96 -13.28
CA THR A 293 -7.16 14.31 -14.69
C THR A 293 -5.93 13.67 -15.35
N ARG A 294 -6.09 13.19 -16.59
CA ARG A 294 -5.04 12.48 -17.34
C ARG A 294 -3.64 13.11 -17.28
N PRO A 295 -3.44 14.43 -17.49
CA PRO A 295 -2.09 15.00 -17.47
C PRO A 295 -1.46 14.93 -16.07
N VAL A 296 -2.25 15.18 -15.01
CA VAL A 296 -1.78 15.20 -13.63
C VAL A 296 -1.52 13.79 -13.13
N GLU A 297 -2.46 12.88 -13.37
CA GLU A 297 -2.32 11.46 -13.04
C GLU A 297 -1.08 10.85 -13.71
N ARG A 298 -0.87 11.10 -15.01
CA ARG A 298 0.30 10.59 -15.75
C ARG A 298 1.63 11.11 -15.17
N TYR A 299 1.66 12.36 -14.71
CA TYR A 299 2.83 12.92 -14.04
C TYR A 299 3.15 12.18 -12.74
N PHE A 300 2.15 11.97 -11.88
CA PHE A 300 2.34 11.22 -10.63
C PHE A 300 2.65 9.74 -10.86
N MET A 301 2.01 9.09 -11.84
CA MET A 301 2.30 7.69 -12.18
C MET A 301 3.75 7.51 -12.63
N ARG A 302 4.26 8.38 -13.52
CA ARG A 302 5.69 8.36 -13.93
C ARG A 302 6.62 8.57 -12.75
N MET A 303 6.27 9.52 -11.88
CA MET A 303 7.07 9.84 -10.70
C MET A 303 7.06 8.70 -9.68
N MET A 304 5.94 8.04 -9.46
CA MET A 304 5.75 7.16 -8.31
C MET A 304 5.93 5.68 -8.66
N TRP A 305 5.55 5.27 -9.88
CA TRP A 305 5.51 3.87 -10.29
C TRP A 305 6.58 3.54 -11.35
N GLY A 306 7.17 4.57 -11.97
CA GLY A 306 8.19 4.42 -12.99
C GLY A 306 7.65 4.21 -14.41
N PRO A 307 8.53 4.22 -15.43
CA PRO A 307 8.14 4.17 -16.85
C PRO A 307 7.49 2.84 -17.25
N ASP A 308 7.99 1.71 -16.74
CA ASP A 308 7.47 0.38 -17.10
C ASP A 308 6.03 0.19 -16.59
N ALA A 309 5.75 0.70 -15.38
CA ALA A 309 4.40 0.66 -14.82
C ALA A 309 3.41 1.55 -15.59
N VAL A 310 3.88 2.68 -16.14
CA VAL A 310 3.04 3.56 -16.98
C VAL A 310 2.55 2.82 -18.23
N GLU A 311 3.45 2.08 -18.88
CA GLU A 311 3.12 1.30 -20.07
C GLU A 311 2.19 0.13 -19.72
N LEU A 312 2.51 -0.61 -18.65
CA LEU A 312 1.68 -1.70 -18.11
C LEU A 312 0.25 -1.23 -17.81
N VAL A 313 0.09 -0.09 -17.12
CA VAL A 313 -1.24 0.48 -16.79
C VAL A 313 -1.99 0.93 -18.05
N ALA A 314 -1.30 1.52 -19.02
CA ALA A 314 -1.92 1.95 -20.28
C ALA A 314 -2.47 0.75 -21.07
N GLN A 315 -1.68 -0.32 -21.19
CA GLN A 315 -2.10 -1.56 -21.86
C GLN A 315 -3.22 -2.27 -21.08
N ALA A 316 -3.11 -2.35 -19.75
CA ALA A 316 -4.13 -2.92 -18.89
C ALA A 316 -5.47 -2.19 -19.03
N ARG A 317 -5.49 -0.85 -19.07
CA ARG A 317 -6.71 -0.06 -19.31
C ARG A 317 -7.36 -0.36 -20.66
N LYS A 318 -6.56 -0.50 -21.72
CA LYS A 318 -7.07 -0.86 -23.05
C LYS A 318 -7.80 -2.21 -23.01
N ARG A 319 -7.13 -3.24 -22.48
CA ARG A 319 -7.68 -4.60 -22.36
C ARG A 319 -8.89 -4.64 -21.43
N HIS A 320 -8.84 -3.90 -20.32
CA HIS A 320 -9.95 -3.80 -19.39
C HIS A 320 -11.21 -3.21 -20.07
N ALA A 321 -11.04 -2.13 -20.83
CA ALA A 321 -12.15 -1.51 -21.56
C ALA A 321 -12.70 -2.44 -22.65
N GLU A 322 -11.84 -3.20 -23.35
CA GLU A 322 -12.26 -4.22 -24.31
C GLU A 322 -13.10 -5.33 -23.65
N ALA A 323 -12.61 -5.90 -22.55
CA ALA A 323 -13.32 -6.94 -21.80
C ALA A 323 -14.67 -6.44 -21.25
N LYS A 324 -14.73 -5.22 -20.72
CA LYS A 324 -15.99 -4.60 -20.25
C LYS A 324 -17.00 -4.40 -21.38
N ARG A 325 -16.55 -4.14 -22.62
CA ARG A 325 -17.45 -4.02 -23.78
C ARG A 325 -17.95 -5.37 -24.28
N LYS A 326 -17.14 -6.44 -24.21
CA LYS A 326 -17.57 -7.79 -24.61
C LYS A 326 -18.59 -8.39 -23.64
N GLY A 327 -18.52 -8.04 -22.36
CA GLY A 327 -19.38 -8.58 -21.31
C GLY A 327 -20.59 -7.72 -20.93
N ALA A 328 -20.84 -6.60 -21.61
CA ALA A 328 -21.98 -5.69 -21.40
C ALA A 328 -23.05 -5.91 -22.47
#